data_AF-A0A969Q479-F1
#
_entry.id   AF-A0A969Q479-F1
#
_cell.length_a   1.000
_cell.length_b   1.000
_cell.length_c   1.000
_cell.angle_alpha   90.00
_cell.angle_beta   90.00
_cell.angle_gamma   90.00
#
_symmetry.space_group_name_H-M   'P 1'
#
loop_
_entity.id
_entity.type
_entity.pdbx_description
1 polymer ?
#
loop_
_entity_poly.entity_id
_entity_poly.type
_entity_poly.pdbx_seq_one_letter_code
_entity_poly.pdbx_strand_id
1 'polypeptide(L)'
;CLYPPVQAGDREWKSYFTVNLLNLPNHYHNGGIWPFVGGMWCRYLHKLGLRDIARRELVNLAHLCHRGTRKEWEFNEWHHGTTGRPMGKAYQAWSAAGFIQACHALHMDPEHIEDHL
;
A
#
# COMPACT_ATOMS: atom_id res chain seq x y z
N CYS A 1 7.63 4.37 4.31
CA CYS A 1 7.95 3.50 5.46
C CYS A 1 9.41 3.19 5.52
N LEU A 2 9.91 2.82 6.70
CA LEU A 2 11.27 2.35 6.91
C LEU A 2 11.46 1.00 6.20
N TYR A 3 12.54 0.90 5.42
CA TYR A 3 13.01 -0.35 4.81
C TYR A 3 14.55 -0.36 4.84
N PRO A 4 15.19 -1.43 5.33
CA PRO A 4 14.57 -2.58 5.98
C PRO A 4 13.85 -2.20 7.30
N PRO A 5 12.90 -3.02 7.79
CA PRO A 5 12.27 -2.79 9.09
C PRO A 5 13.29 -2.89 10.23
N VAL A 6 13.21 -1.95 11.17
CA VAL A 6 14.03 -1.93 12.40
C VAL A 6 13.57 -3.07 13.32
N GLN A 7 14.49 -3.93 13.72
CA GLN A 7 14.27 -5.07 14.59
C GLN A 7 14.51 -4.72 16.06
N ALA A 8 13.92 -5.53 16.95
CA ALA A 8 14.26 -5.46 18.37
C ALA A 8 15.74 -5.82 18.57
N GLY A 9 16.48 -4.95 19.23
CA GLY A 9 17.94 -5.08 19.42
C GLY A 9 18.78 -4.22 18.47
N ASP A 10 18.19 -3.66 17.42
CA ASP A 10 18.90 -2.70 16.56
C ASP A 10 19.20 -1.40 17.32
N ARG A 11 20.30 -0.72 16.97
CA ARG A 11 20.69 0.56 17.57
C ARG A 11 19.62 1.64 17.36
N GLU A 12 18.94 1.57 16.22
CA GLU A 12 17.87 2.46 15.80
C GLU A 12 16.54 2.15 16.49
N TRP A 13 16.41 1.00 17.17
CA TRP A 13 15.21 0.64 17.92
C TRP A 13 14.96 1.62 19.07
N LYS A 14 13.73 2.12 19.14
CA LYS A 14 13.29 3.02 20.22
C LYS A 14 12.11 2.41 20.95
N SER A 15 12.01 2.69 22.25
CA SER A 15 10.92 2.19 23.10
C SER A 15 9.52 2.51 22.56
N TYR A 16 9.35 3.62 21.83
CA TYR A 16 8.07 3.97 21.23
C TYR A 16 7.63 3.07 20.07
N PHE A 17 8.50 2.19 19.54
CA PHE A 17 8.11 1.23 18.49
C PHE A 17 7.05 0.25 19.00
N THR A 18 7.07 -0.07 20.29
CA THR A 18 6.13 -1.00 20.93
C THR A 18 4.90 -0.31 21.52
N VAL A 19 4.83 1.04 21.52
CA VAL A 19 3.64 1.75 22.00
C VAL A 19 2.46 1.38 21.11
N ASN A 20 1.41 0.83 21.73
CA ASN A 20 0.24 0.27 21.06
C ASN A 20 0.56 -0.82 20.01
N LEU A 21 1.77 -1.40 20.08
CA LEU A 21 2.29 -2.39 19.11
C LEU A 21 2.24 -1.91 17.65
N LEU A 22 2.22 -0.59 17.44
CA LEU A 22 1.90 -0.02 16.13
C LEU A 22 3.08 -0.09 15.16
N ASN A 23 4.33 0.00 15.65
CA ASN A 23 5.54 0.06 14.81
C ASN A 23 6.47 -1.15 15.03
N LEU A 24 5.91 -2.32 15.33
CA LEU A 24 6.66 -3.57 15.25
C LEU A 24 7.23 -3.78 13.82
N PRO A 25 8.24 -4.66 13.63
CA PRO A 25 8.75 -4.93 12.29
C PRO A 25 7.62 -5.29 11.31
N ASN A 26 7.68 -4.72 10.11
CA ASN A 26 6.66 -4.84 9.06
C ASN A 26 5.29 -4.22 9.40
N HIS A 27 5.18 -3.39 10.44
CA HIS A 27 3.96 -2.70 10.83
C HIS A 27 4.06 -1.20 10.59
N TYR A 28 2.93 -0.59 10.22
CA TYR A 28 2.73 0.86 10.14
C TYR A 28 3.91 1.60 9.48
N HIS A 29 4.63 2.46 10.21
CA HIS A 29 5.78 3.19 9.66
C HIS A 29 7.05 2.33 9.56
N ASN A 30 7.15 1.25 10.35
CA ASN A 30 8.28 0.33 10.39
C ASN A 30 8.13 -0.81 9.38
N GLY A 31 8.04 -0.47 8.10
CA GLY A 31 7.95 -1.44 7.00
C GLY A 31 6.54 -1.89 6.63
N GLY A 32 5.49 -1.23 7.12
CA GLY A 32 4.13 -1.43 6.58
C GLY A 32 4.00 -0.94 5.14
N ILE A 33 3.11 -1.56 4.37
CA ILE A 33 2.76 -1.18 2.99
C ILE A 33 1.60 -0.17 3.04
N TRP A 34 1.69 0.93 2.29
CA TRP A 34 0.67 1.98 2.28
C TRP A 34 0.09 2.14 0.87
N PRO A 35 -1.19 1.78 0.64
CA PRO A 35 -1.81 1.89 -0.69
C PRO A 35 -1.75 3.31 -1.28
N PHE A 36 -1.90 4.34 -0.44
CA PHE A 36 -1.70 5.74 -0.83
C PHE A 36 -0.35 5.98 -1.52
N VAL A 37 0.75 5.45 -0.96
CA VAL A 37 2.09 5.56 -1.56
C VAL A 37 2.18 4.73 -2.83
N GLY A 38 1.53 3.56 -2.88
CA GLY A 38 1.43 2.73 -4.09
C GLY A 38 0.76 3.48 -5.25
N GLY A 39 -0.29 4.26 -4.98
CA GLY A 39 -0.95 5.09 -6.01
C GLY A 39 -0.01 6.16 -6.58
N MET A 40 0.80 6.80 -5.73
CA MET A 40 1.83 7.72 -6.19
C MET A 40 2.91 7.02 -7.02
N TRP A 41 3.33 5.83 -6.59
CA TRP A 41 4.36 5.04 -7.26
C TRP A 41 3.96 4.66 -8.69
N CYS A 42 2.73 4.15 -8.88
CA CYS A 42 2.21 3.81 -10.21
C CYS A 42 2.24 5.02 -11.15
N ARG A 43 1.78 6.18 -10.66
CA ARG A 43 1.77 7.44 -11.43
C ARG A 43 3.17 7.92 -11.77
N TYR A 44 4.12 7.76 -10.85
CA TYR A 44 5.51 8.15 -11.06
C TYR A 44 6.18 7.27 -12.11
N LEU A 45 6.02 5.95 -12.04
CA LEU A 45 6.49 5.02 -13.07
C LEU A 45 5.92 5.36 -14.45
N HIS A 46 4.62 5.64 -14.53
CA HIS A 46 3.98 6.04 -15.77
C HIS A 46 4.60 7.32 -16.34
N LYS A 47 4.82 8.34 -15.50
CA LYS A 47 5.46 9.60 -15.90
C LYS A 47 6.88 9.43 -16.42
N LEU A 48 7.63 8.43 -15.92
CA LEU A 48 8.96 8.07 -16.42
C LEU A 48 8.93 7.26 -17.72
N GLY A 49 7.75 6.94 -18.27
CA GLY A 49 7.61 6.12 -19.47
C GLY A 49 7.69 4.60 -19.22
N LEU A 50 7.83 4.17 -17.95
CA LEU A 50 7.88 2.77 -17.55
C LEU A 50 6.48 2.16 -17.48
N ARG A 51 5.75 2.23 -18.61
CA ARG A 51 4.30 1.97 -18.66
C ARG A 51 3.92 0.55 -18.23
N ASP A 52 4.65 -0.47 -18.68
CA ASP A 52 4.31 -1.85 -18.35
C ASP A 52 4.55 -2.17 -16.87
N ILE A 53 5.60 -1.59 -16.28
CA ILE A 53 5.85 -1.70 -14.84
C ILE A 53 4.75 -0.98 -14.08
N ALA A 54 4.38 0.23 -14.49
CA ALA A 54 3.32 1.00 -13.87
C ALA A 54 1.98 0.25 -13.84
N ARG A 55 1.62 -0.45 -14.93
CA ARG A 55 0.41 -1.28 -15.01
C ARG A 55 0.46 -2.46 -14.05
N ARG A 56 1.58 -3.19 -14.01
CA ARG A 56 1.77 -4.32 -13.08
C ARG A 56 1.67 -3.89 -11.63
N GLU A 57 2.28 -2.75 -11.29
CA GLU A 57 2.19 -2.18 -9.94
C GLU A 57 0.76 -1.69 -9.61
N LEU A 58 0.02 -1.19 -10.60
CA LEU A 58 -1.39 -0.81 -10.40
C LEU A 58 -2.27 -2.03 -10.11
N VAL A 59 -2.02 -3.17 -10.75
CA VAL A 59 -2.69 -4.44 -10.42
C VAL A 59 -2.36 -4.90 -9.00
N ASN A 60 -1.09 -4.84 -8.59
CA ASN A 60 -0.69 -5.14 -7.21
C ASN A 60 -1.35 -4.20 -6.20
N LEU A 61 -1.46 -2.92 -6.53
CA LEU A 61 -2.16 -1.93 -5.72
C LEU A 61 -3.65 -2.25 -5.62
N ALA A 62 -4.29 -2.65 -6.72
CA ALA A 62 -5.71 -3.06 -6.72
C ALA A 62 -5.94 -4.23 -5.76
N HIS A 63 -5.08 -5.26 -5.78
CA HIS A 63 -5.15 -6.37 -4.82
C HIS A 63 -5.02 -5.91 -3.37
N LEU A 64 -4.17 -4.92 -3.07
CA LEU A 64 -4.09 -4.34 -1.73
C LEU A 64 -5.35 -3.56 -1.37
N CYS A 65 -5.86 -2.72 -2.26
CA CYS A 65 -7.08 -1.94 -2.03
C CYS A 65 -8.33 -2.82 -1.86
N HIS A 66 -8.39 -3.93 -2.61
CA HIS A 66 -9.45 -4.91 -2.56
C HIS A 66 -9.43 -5.72 -1.26
N ARG A 67 -8.26 -6.06 -0.73
CA ARG A 67 -8.15 -6.76 0.57
C ARG A 67 -8.67 -5.88 1.71
N GLY A 68 -9.74 -6.31 2.36
CA GLY A 68 -10.22 -5.71 3.60
C GLY A 68 -10.28 -6.69 4.76
N THR A 69 -10.51 -6.14 5.95
CA THR A 69 -10.61 -6.93 7.19
C THR A 69 -11.98 -7.57 7.34
N ARG A 70 -13.05 -6.91 6.88
CA ARG A 70 -14.42 -7.44 6.98
C ARG A 70 -15.11 -7.60 5.63
N LYS A 71 -14.85 -6.67 4.71
CA LYS A 71 -15.37 -6.68 3.35
C LYS A 71 -14.26 -6.38 2.37
N GLU A 72 -14.46 -6.77 1.12
CA GLU A 72 -13.61 -6.35 0.03
C GLU A 72 -13.75 -4.83 -0.20
N TRP A 73 -12.73 -4.23 -0.81
CA TRP A 73 -12.69 -2.81 -1.15
C TRP A 73 -12.87 -1.89 0.07
N GLU A 74 -12.32 -2.28 1.21
CA GLU A 74 -12.28 -1.42 2.40
C GLU A 74 -11.22 -0.32 2.28
N PHE A 75 -10.29 -0.38 1.32
CA PHE A 75 -9.24 0.63 1.17
C PHE A 75 -8.53 0.93 2.50
N ASN A 76 -8.03 -0.13 3.14
CA ASN A 76 -7.37 -0.02 4.43
C ASN A 76 -6.20 0.97 4.40
N GLU A 77 -5.97 1.60 5.55
CA GLU A 77 -4.94 2.61 5.76
C GLU A 77 -3.54 2.11 5.39
N TRP A 78 -3.19 0.91 5.86
CA TRP A 78 -1.91 0.27 5.63
C TRP A 78 -2.05 -1.25 5.74
N HIS A 79 -1.04 -1.97 5.28
CA HIS A 79 -0.98 -3.43 5.28
C HIS A 79 0.34 -3.90 5.87
N HIS A 80 0.35 -5.11 6.42
CA HIS A 80 1.57 -5.71 6.95
C HIS A 80 2.61 -5.92 5.83
N GLY A 81 3.87 -5.53 6.08
CA GLY A 81 5.00 -5.51 5.13
C GLY A 81 5.26 -6.80 4.34
N THR A 82 5.13 -7.95 5.00
CA THR A 82 5.39 -9.26 4.38
C THR A 82 4.13 -9.97 3.90
N THR A 83 3.11 -10.06 4.77
CA THR A 83 1.91 -10.85 4.51
C THR A 83 0.87 -10.12 3.66
N GLY A 84 0.96 -8.79 3.54
CA GLY A 84 -0.04 -7.97 2.88
C GLY A 84 -1.40 -7.98 3.56
N ARG A 85 -1.50 -8.43 4.82
CA ARG A 85 -2.77 -8.40 5.58
C ARG A 85 -3.23 -6.95 5.79
N PRO A 86 -4.54 -6.64 5.59
CA PRO A 86 -5.08 -5.32 5.83
C PRO A 86 -5.06 -4.97 7.31
N MET A 87 -4.57 -3.77 7.61
CA MET A 87 -4.37 -3.25 8.96
C MET A 87 -4.88 -1.79 9.03
N GLY A 88 -4.82 -1.19 10.21
CA GLY A 88 -5.24 0.21 10.40
C GLY A 88 -6.74 0.42 10.17
N LYS A 89 -7.12 1.66 9.85
CA LYS A 89 -8.52 2.01 9.62
C LYS A 89 -9.00 1.59 8.24
N ALA A 90 -10.22 1.04 8.15
CA ALA A 90 -10.94 0.88 6.89
C ALA A 90 -11.46 2.23 6.38
N TYR A 91 -11.84 2.25 5.11
CA TYR A 91 -12.40 3.36 4.34
C TYR A 91 -11.52 4.62 4.37
N GLN A 92 -10.20 4.44 4.24
CA GLN A 92 -9.30 5.58 4.20
C GLN A 92 -9.37 6.28 2.85
N ALA A 93 -9.82 7.53 2.89
CA ALA A 93 -10.02 8.35 1.70
C ALA A 93 -8.74 8.50 0.87
N TRP A 94 -7.56 8.59 1.50
CA TRP A 94 -6.30 8.70 0.76
C TRP A 94 -5.92 7.43 0.00
N SER A 95 -6.37 6.26 0.45
CA SER A 95 -6.03 4.96 -0.17
C SER A 95 -6.93 4.79 -1.38
N ALA A 96 -8.22 5.07 -1.24
CA ALA A 96 -9.19 5.08 -2.33
C ALA A 96 -8.84 6.13 -3.38
N ALA A 97 -8.62 7.39 -2.97
CA ALA A 97 -8.30 8.47 -3.89
C ALA A 97 -6.97 8.23 -4.62
N GLY A 98 -5.95 7.72 -3.92
CA GLY A 98 -4.66 7.38 -4.53
C GLY A 98 -4.78 6.30 -5.61
N PHE A 99 -5.58 5.27 -5.36
CA PHE A 99 -5.86 4.21 -6.34
C PHE A 99 -6.60 4.77 -7.57
N ILE A 100 -7.71 5.49 -7.37
CA ILE A 100 -8.51 6.08 -8.45
C ILE A 100 -7.65 7.03 -9.31
N GLN A 101 -6.85 7.89 -8.68
CA GLN A 101 -5.94 8.77 -9.40
C GLN A 101 -4.91 8.01 -10.23
N ALA A 102 -4.42 6.87 -9.76
CA ALA A 102 -3.51 6.02 -10.52
C ALA A 102 -4.23 5.39 -11.73
N CYS A 103 -5.44 4.86 -11.57
CA CYS A 103 -6.25 4.34 -12.66
C CYS A 103 -6.43 5.39 -13.77
N HIS A 104 -6.86 6.61 -13.42
CA HIS A 104 -7.03 7.70 -14.37
C HIS A 104 -5.72 8.09 -15.07
N ALA A 105 -4.61 8.19 -14.31
CA ALA A 105 -3.33 8.58 -14.88
C ALA A 105 -2.76 7.53 -15.84
N LEU A 106 -3.07 6.25 -15.63
CA LEU A 106 -2.60 5.15 -16.48
C LEU A 106 -3.60 4.80 -17.60
N HIS A 107 -4.76 5.47 -17.64
CA HIS A 107 -5.89 5.17 -18.53
C HIS A 107 -6.36 3.71 -18.40
N MET A 108 -6.41 3.20 -17.17
CA MET A 108 -6.97 1.90 -16.85
C MET A 108 -8.30 2.08 -16.16
N ASP A 109 -9.30 1.33 -16.61
CA ASP A 109 -10.61 1.34 -15.97
C ASP A 109 -10.54 0.56 -14.64
N PRO A 110 -10.84 1.19 -13.49
CA PRO A 110 -10.83 0.50 -12.20
C PRO A 110 -11.77 -0.71 -12.14
N GLU A 111 -12.85 -0.73 -12.92
CA GLU A 111 -13.80 -1.86 -12.94
C GLU A 111 -13.25 -3.08 -13.70
N HIS A 112 -12.29 -2.89 -14.60
CA HIS A 112 -11.73 -3.92 -15.48
C HIS A 112 -10.23 -4.14 -15.27
N ILE A 113 -9.65 -3.64 -14.17
CA ILE A 113 -8.23 -3.81 -13.86
C ILE A 113 -7.83 -5.29 -13.77
N GLU A 114 -8.75 -6.14 -13.31
CA GLU A 114 -8.54 -7.59 -13.19
C GLU A 114 -8.55 -8.30 -14.55
N ASP A 115 -9.11 -7.71 -15.61
CA ASP A 115 -9.12 -8.30 -16.96
C ASP A 115 -7.75 -8.17 -17.68
N HIS A 116 -6.84 -7.39 -17.09
CA HIS A 116 -5.47 -7.21 -17.56
C HIS A 116 -4.46 -8.09 -16.79
N LEU A 117 -4.97 -9.03 -15.98
CA LEU A 117 -4.23 -10.16 -15.41
C LEU A 117 -3.83 -11.17 -16.50
#